data_AF-A0A952HDU5-F1
#
_entry.id   AF-A0A952HDU5-F1
#
_cell.length_a   1.000
_cell.length_b   1.000
_cell.length_c   1.000
_cell.angle_alpha   90.00
_cell.angle_beta   90.00
_cell.angle_gamma   90.00
#
_symmetry.space_group_name_H-M   'P 1'
#
loop_
_entity.id
_entity.type
_entity.pdbx_description
1 polymer ?
#
loop_
_entity_poly.entity_id
_entity_poly.type
_entity_poly.pdbx_seq_one_letter_code
_entity_poly.pdbx_strand_id
1 'polypeptide(L)' 'GRIRECSAEDCRLVYLDTSRSGTRRWCSMHRCGNRAKVREHRARAARAAR' A
#
# COMPACT_ATOMS: atom_id res chain seq x y z
N GLY A 1 -16.00 -8.63 7.30
CA GLY A 1 -14.82 -8.22 6.52
C GLY A 1 -15.22 -8.00 5.08
N ARG A 2 -14.40 -7.32 4.28
CA ARG A 2 -14.64 -7.07 2.84
C ARG A 2 -13.52 -7.67 2.00
N ILE A 3 -13.84 -8.35 0.91
CA ILE A 3 -12.82 -8.84 -0.03
C ILE A 3 -12.38 -7.67 -0.91
N ARG A 4 -11.07 -7.46 -1.05
CA ARG A 4 -10.49 -6.34 -1.80
C ARG A 4 -9.24 -6.76 -2.56
N GLU A 5 -8.98 -6.10 -3.68
CA GLU A 5 -7.72 -6.21 -4.40
C GLU A 5 -6.65 -5.28 -3.82
N CYS A 6 -5.40 -5.74 -3.81
CA CYS A 6 -4.26 -4.93 -3.39
C CYS A 6 -4.09 -3.74 -4.34
N SER A 7 -4.03 -2.52 -3.81
CA SER A 7 -3.86 -1.30 -4.63
C SER A 7 -2.47 -1.13 -5.25
N ALA A 8 -1.61 -2.16 -5.22
CA ALA A 8 -0.23 -2.03 -5.68
C ALA A 8 -0.17 -2.47 -7.13
N GLU A 9 0.38 -1.62 -7.99
CA GLU A 9 0.42 -1.82 -9.44
C GLU A 9 1.07 -3.16 -9.82
N ASP A 10 2.06 -3.59 -9.04
CA ASP A 10 2.85 -4.81 -9.18
C ASP A 10 2.34 -5.97 -8.28
N CYS A 11 1.10 -5.91 -7.76
CA CYS A 11 0.54 -6.94 -6.90
C CYS A 11 -0.90 -7.31 -7.29
N ARG A 12 -1.13 -8.58 -7.63
CA ARG A 12 -2.46 -9.13 -8.00
C ARG A 12 -3.17 -9.88 -6.86
N LEU A 13 -2.70 -9.71 -5.61
CA LEU A 13 -3.30 -10.40 -4.47
C LEU A 13 -4.64 -9.79 -4.07
N VAL A 14 -5.60 -10.67 -3.83
CA VAL A 14 -6.86 -10.37 -3.13
C VAL A 14 -6.68 -10.63 -1.64
N TYR A 15 -7.31 -9.84 -0.77
CA TYR A 15 -7.25 -10.00 0.68
C TYR A 15 -8.60 -9.74 1.34
N LEU A 16 -8.78 -10.30 2.53
CA LEU A 16 -9.88 -9.98 3.42
C LEU A 16 -9.53 -8.75 4.27
N ASP A 17 -10.25 -7.66 4.06
CA ASP A 17 -10.21 -6.47 4.89
C ASP A 17 -11.04 -6.70 6.17
N THR A 18 -10.35 -6.96 7.26
CA THR A 18 -10.90 -7.07 8.62
C THR A 18 -10.79 -5.78 9.43
N SER A 19 -10.32 -4.67 8.82
CA SER A 19 -10.18 -3.40 9.52
C SER A 19 -11.54 -2.79 9.87
N ARG A 20 -11.64 -2.16 11.05
CA ARG A 20 -12.87 -1.54 11.56
C ARG A 20 -13.46 -0.53 10.57
N SER A 21 -12.61 0.30 9.96
CA SER A 21 -13.01 1.31 8.98
C SER A 21 -13.17 0.75 7.55
N GLY A 22 -12.64 -0.43 7.25
CA GLY A 22 -12.57 -0.97 5.88
C GLY A 22 -11.71 -0.14 4.93
N THR A 23 -10.73 0.60 5.44
CA THR A 23 -9.90 1.52 4.65
C THR A 23 -8.54 0.95 4.31
N ARG A 24 -8.30 -0.34 4.59
CA ARG A 24 -7.04 -1.01 4.23
C ARG A 24 -6.92 -1.05 2.71
N ARG A 25 -5.78 -0.62 2.17
CA ARG A 25 -5.51 -0.58 0.72
C ARG A 25 -4.55 -1.66 0.22
N TRP A 26 -3.88 -2.36 1.15
CA TRP A 26 -2.77 -3.25 0.82
C TRP A 26 -3.00 -4.66 1.36
N CYS A 27 -2.65 -5.69 0.58
CA CYS A 27 -2.73 -7.08 1.02
C CYS A 27 -1.84 -7.38 2.24
N SER A 28 -0.78 -6.61 2.48
CA SER A 28 0.04 -6.65 3.69
C SER A 28 0.71 -5.30 3.92
N MET A 29 0.73 -4.84 5.17
CA MET A 29 1.48 -3.63 5.54
C MET A 29 2.99 -3.84 5.38
N HIS A 30 3.50 -5.03 5.73
CA HIS A 30 4.92 -5.35 5.64
C HIS A 30 5.42 -5.40 4.18
N ARG A 31 4.62 -5.94 3.26
CA ARG A 31 5.00 -6.07 1.84
C ARG A 31 4.64 -4.84 1.02
N CYS A 32 3.35 -4.64 0.75
CA CYS A 32 2.89 -3.61 -0.18
C CYS A 32 2.79 -2.22 0.48
N GLY A 33 2.38 -2.16 1.75
CA GLY A 33 2.34 -0.90 2.48
C GLY A 33 3.73 -0.27 2.65
N ASN A 34 4.73 -1.07 3.04
CA ASN A 34 6.10 -0.60 3.17
C ASN A 34 6.69 -0.16 1.83
N ARG A 35 6.52 -0.96 0.77
CA ARG A 35 6.99 -0.61 -0.58
C ARG A 35 6.42 0.74 -1.05
N ALA A 36 5.13 0.98 -0.83
CA ALA A 36 4.50 2.27 -1.15
C ALA A 36 5.10 3.43 -0.34
N LYS A 37 5.30 3.26 0.98
CA LYS A 37 5.92 4.28 1.84
C LYS A 37 7.35 4.61 1.41
N VAL A 38 8.16 3.60 1.06
CA VAL A 38 9.53 3.78 0.57
C VAL A 38 9.55 4.54 -0.76
N ARG A 39 8.67 4.18 -1.70
CA ARG A 39 8.53 4.91 -2.97
C ARG A 39 8.21 6.39 -2.73
N GLU A 40 7.23 6.69 -1.88
CA GLU A 40 6.88 8.08 -1.56
C GLU A 40 8.00 8.82 -0.82
N HIS A 41 8.72 8.16 0.09
CA HIS A 41 9.87 8.75 0.77
C HIS A 41 10.98 9.14 -0.22
N ARG A 42 11.33 8.24 -1.15
CA ARG A 42 12.33 8.52 -2.21
C ARG A 42 11.86 9.64 -3.15
N ALA A 43 10.58 9.64 -3.53
CA ALA A 43 10.01 10.70 -4.36
C ALA A 43 10.06 12.07 -3.65
N ARG A 44 9.75 12.14 -2.36
CA ARG A 44 9.89 13.36 -1.55
C ARG A 44 11.34 13.84 -1.48
N ALA A 45 12.30 12.94 -1.22
CA ALA A 45 13.71 13.30 -1.20
C ALA A 45 14.19 13.83 -2.56
N ALA A 46 13.78 13.20 -3.66
CA ALA A 46 14.10 13.67 -5.01
C ALA A 46 13.47 15.03 -5.35
N ARG A 47 12.25 15.32 -4.85
CA ARG A 47 11.61 16.64 -5.00
C ARG A 47 12.30 17.72 -4.18
N ALA A 48 12.82 17.39 -3.00
CA ALA A 48 13.53 18.34 -2.13
C ALA A 48 14.96 18.64 -2.58
N ALA A 49 15.57 17.74 -3.36
CA ALA A 49 16.89 17.92 -3.96
C ALA A 49 16.85 18.66 -5.31
N ARG A 50 15.65 18.95 -5.84
CA ARG A 50 15.43 19.83 -6.99
C ARG A 50 15.23 21.26 -6.49
#